data_AF-A0A438CKX8-F1
#
_entry.id   AF-A0A438CKX8-F1
#
_cell.length_a   1.000
_cell.length_b   1.000
_cell.length_c   1.000
_cell.angle_alpha   90.00
_cell.angle_beta   90.00
_cell.angle_gamma   90.00
#
_symmetry.space_group_name_H-M   'P 1'
#
loop_
_entity.id
_entity.type
_entity.pdbx_description
1 polymer ?
#
loop_
_entity_poly.entity_id
_entity_poly.type
_entity_poly.pdbx_seq_one_letter_code
_entity_poly.pdbx_strand_id
1 'polypeptide(L)'
;MSKTLGNVIDPIDTIKEFGTDALRFTLALGTAGQDLNLSTERLTSNKAFTNKLWNAGKFVLQNLPSQSDISAWETILACKFDKEEALLRLPLPECWVVSKLHCLIDMVTTSYDKYFFGDVGRETYDFFWGDFADCLFVSPHAEMELHVREGAREHAMRPHSCTCIVLKGSRRTKAQTSPGA
;
A
#
# COMPACT_ATOMS: atom_id res chain seq x y z
N MET A 1 -12.75 -26.98 10.13
CA MET A 1 -13.85 -26.58 11.04
C MET A 1 -15.03 -27.52 10.83
N SER A 2 -15.67 -28.01 11.88
CA SER A 2 -16.82 -28.93 11.82
C SER A 2 -17.93 -28.50 12.77
N LYS A 3 -19.17 -28.54 12.29
CA LYS A 3 -20.38 -28.29 13.11
C LYS A 3 -20.47 -29.24 14.31
N THR A 4 -20.00 -30.49 14.15
CA THR A 4 -20.03 -31.49 15.22
C THR A 4 -19.05 -31.21 16.34
N LEU A 5 -17.96 -30.50 16.06
CA LEU A 5 -16.94 -30.13 17.06
C LEU A 5 -17.20 -28.75 17.69
N GLY A 6 -18.28 -28.05 17.27
CA GLY A 6 -18.61 -26.71 17.77
C GLY A 6 -17.59 -25.62 17.42
N ASN A 7 -16.60 -25.90 16.57
CA ASN A 7 -15.51 -24.98 16.21
C ASN A 7 -15.75 -24.25 14.89
N VAL A 8 -17.01 -23.95 14.59
CA VAL A 8 -17.40 -23.22 13.38
C VAL A 8 -17.40 -21.73 13.70
N ILE A 9 -16.60 -20.98 12.96
CA ILE A 9 -16.58 -19.53 13.02
C ILE A 9 -17.57 -19.00 11.98
N ASP A 10 -18.56 -18.22 12.42
CA ASP A 10 -19.49 -17.55 11.50
C ASP A 10 -18.76 -16.39 10.80
N PRO A 11 -18.71 -16.37 9.46
CA PRO A 11 -18.06 -15.28 8.72
C PRO A 11 -18.74 -13.93 8.94
N ILE A 12 -20.07 -13.89 9.14
CA ILE A 12 -20.81 -12.62 9.32
C ILE A 12 -20.44 -11.99 10.66
N ASP A 13 -20.35 -12.77 11.72
CA ASP A 13 -19.98 -12.26 13.04
C ASP A 13 -18.51 -11.85 13.07
N THR A 14 -17.64 -12.61 12.40
CA THR A 14 -16.23 -12.23 12.24
C THR A 14 -16.07 -10.92 11.46
N ILE A 15 -16.88 -10.69 10.42
CA ILE A 15 -16.89 -9.45 9.65
C ILE A 15 -17.32 -8.27 10.53
N LYS A 16 -18.34 -8.44 11.39
CA LYS A 16 -18.79 -7.39 12.30
C LYS A 16 -17.71 -7.00 13.32
N GLU A 17 -16.94 -7.96 13.80
CA GLU A 17 -15.93 -7.74 14.84
C GLU A 17 -14.59 -7.23 14.29
N PHE A 18 -14.10 -7.84 13.20
CA PHE A 18 -12.75 -7.60 12.67
C PHE A 18 -12.73 -6.78 11.37
N GLY A 19 -13.85 -6.76 10.64
CA GLY A 19 -13.96 -6.12 9.34
C GLY A 19 -13.77 -7.10 8.17
N THR A 20 -14.40 -6.78 7.04
CA THR A 20 -14.38 -7.62 5.83
C THR A 20 -12.98 -7.80 5.26
N ASP A 21 -12.19 -6.72 5.20
CA ASP A 21 -10.87 -6.77 4.58
C ASP A 21 -9.86 -7.53 5.43
N ALA A 22 -9.95 -7.43 6.76
CA ALA A 22 -9.13 -8.24 7.68
C ALA A 22 -9.38 -9.74 7.48
N LEU A 23 -10.65 -10.14 7.36
CA LEU A 23 -11.01 -11.54 7.08
C LEU A 23 -10.51 -11.99 5.70
N ARG A 24 -10.76 -11.20 4.64
CA ARG A 24 -10.30 -11.52 3.28
C ARG A 24 -8.80 -11.65 3.19
N PHE A 25 -8.05 -10.75 3.83
CA PHE A 25 -6.60 -10.80 3.86
C PHE A 25 -6.10 -12.04 4.60
N THR A 26 -6.70 -12.38 5.75
CA THR A 26 -6.37 -13.60 6.49
C THR A 26 -6.59 -14.86 5.66
N LEU A 27 -7.68 -14.93 4.89
CA LEU A 27 -7.97 -16.06 4.01
C LEU A 27 -7.00 -16.12 2.82
N ALA A 28 -6.66 -14.96 2.24
CA ALA A 28 -5.74 -14.87 1.11
C ALA A 28 -4.31 -15.29 1.48
N LEU A 29 -3.88 -15.07 2.73
CA LEU A 29 -2.59 -15.52 3.25
C LEU A 29 -2.45 -17.04 3.40
N GLY A 30 -3.53 -17.80 3.20
CA GLY A 30 -3.48 -19.25 3.18
C GLY A 30 -2.65 -19.78 2.02
N THR A 31 -1.83 -20.80 2.29
CA THR A 31 -1.12 -21.52 1.23
C THR A 31 -2.09 -22.43 0.48
N ALA A 32 -2.10 -22.34 -0.85
CA ALA A 32 -2.95 -23.19 -1.67
C ALA A 32 -2.68 -24.68 -1.39
N GLY A 33 -3.74 -25.44 -1.13
CA GLY A 33 -3.65 -26.87 -0.84
C GLY A 33 -3.23 -27.22 0.60
N GLN A 34 -3.16 -26.25 1.50
CA GLN A 34 -2.95 -26.47 2.94
C GLN A 34 -4.15 -25.99 3.75
N ASP A 35 -4.41 -26.67 4.87
CA ASP A 35 -5.45 -26.24 5.80
C ASP A 35 -5.05 -24.91 6.46
N LEU A 36 -5.91 -23.90 6.33
CA LEU A 36 -5.73 -22.62 6.99
C LEU A 36 -6.28 -22.68 8.41
N ASN A 37 -5.39 -22.52 9.40
CA ASN A 37 -5.80 -22.28 10.77
C ASN A 37 -6.25 -20.82 10.94
N LEU A 38 -7.57 -20.61 11.06
CA LEU A 38 -8.19 -19.32 11.32
C LEU A 38 -8.21 -19.06 12.83
N SER A 39 -7.19 -18.38 13.34
CA SER A 39 -7.13 -17.94 14.74
C SER A 39 -7.59 -16.50 14.90
N THR A 40 -8.20 -16.19 16.04
CA THR A 40 -8.59 -14.81 16.42
C THR A 40 -7.38 -13.89 16.51
N GLU A 41 -6.22 -14.41 16.90
CA GLU A 41 -4.95 -13.68 16.92
C GLU A 41 -4.55 -13.20 15.50
N ARG A 42 -4.59 -14.08 14.49
CA ARG A 42 -4.29 -13.71 13.10
C ARG A 42 -5.27 -12.66 12.57
N LEU A 43 -6.55 -12.81 12.88
CA LEU A 43 -7.57 -11.82 12.52
C LEU A 43 -7.32 -10.46 13.18
N THR A 44 -6.90 -10.45 14.44
CA THR A 44 -6.55 -9.23 15.19
C THR A 44 -5.35 -8.53 14.56
N SER A 45 -4.29 -9.26 14.23
CA SER A 45 -3.11 -8.69 13.56
C SER A 45 -3.46 -8.13 12.17
N ASN A 46 -4.28 -8.85 11.40
CA ASN A 46 -4.69 -8.40 10.07
C ASN A 46 -5.66 -7.21 10.12
N LYS A 47 -6.47 -7.08 11.17
CA LYS A 47 -7.25 -5.87 11.45
C LYS A 47 -6.33 -4.67 11.72
N ALA A 48 -5.30 -4.85 12.54
CA ALA A 48 -4.32 -3.79 12.81
C ALA A 48 -3.58 -3.35 11.53
N PHE A 49 -3.19 -4.30 10.68
CA PHE A 49 -2.61 -4.02 9.37
C PHE A 49 -3.57 -3.21 8.47
N THR A 50 -4.82 -3.65 8.33
CA THR A 50 -5.83 -2.96 7.50
C THR A 50 -6.06 -1.53 8.00
N ASN A 51 -6.12 -1.32 9.32
CA ASN A 51 -6.21 0.01 9.92
C ASN A 51 -4.99 0.88 9.61
N LYS A 52 -3.77 0.31 9.65
CA LYS A 52 -2.55 1.04 9.30
C LYS A 52 -2.55 1.43 7.82
N LEU A 53 -3.01 0.54 6.93
CA LEU A 53 -3.18 0.83 5.50
C LEU A 53 -4.18 1.97 5.27
N TRP A 54 -5.32 1.94 5.97
CA TRP A 54 -6.31 3.01 5.92
C TRP A 54 -5.73 4.36 6.38
N ASN A 55 -5.02 4.38 7.50
CA ASN A 55 -4.39 5.59 8.04
C ASN A 55 -3.31 6.14 7.09
N ALA A 56 -2.49 5.27 6.50
CA ALA A 56 -1.50 5.66 5.49
C ALA A 56 -2.18 6.25 4.25
N GLY A 57 -3.24 5.62 3.74
CA GLY A 57 -4.02 6.14 2.62
C GLY A 57 -4.62 7.51 2.93
N LYS A 58 -5.20 7.68 4.12
CA LYS A 58 -5.74 8.97 4.57
C LYS A 58 -4.65 10.04 4.65
N PHE A 59 -3.48 9.71 5.17
CA PHE A 59 -2.34 10.63 5.23
C PHE A 59 -1.91 11.07 3.83
N VAL A 60 -1.77 10.15 2.87
CA VAL A 60 -1.43 10.49 1.48
C VAL A 60 -2.50 11.38 0.86
N LEU A 61 -3.78 11.06 1.08
CA LEU A 61 -4.90 11.86 0.56
C LEU A 61 -4.95 13.28 1.12
N GLN A 62 -4.56 13.47 2.39
CA GLN A 62 -4.51 14.79 3.02
C GLN A 62 -3.35 15.65 2.51
N ASN A 63 -2.28 15.03 2.01
CA ASN A 63 -1.12 15.72 1.43
C ASN A 63 -1.27 15.99 -0.07
N LEU A 64 -2.36 15.54 -0.70
CA LEU A 64 -2.67 15.86 -2.09
C LEU A 64 -3.11 17.32 -2.27
N PRO A 65 -2.80 17.94 -3.41
CA PRO A 65 -3.33 19.26 -3.73
C PRO A 65 -4.86 19.22 -3.82
N SER A 66 -5.49 20.34 -3.49
CA SER A 66 -6.95 20.49 -3.58
C SER A 66 -7.44 20.17 -4.99
N GLN A 67 -8.60 19.53 -5.12
CA GLN A 67 -9.16 19.11 -6.42
C GLN A 67 -9.39 20.28 -7.40
N SER A 68 -9.46 21.51 -6.87
CA SER A 68 -9.59 22.73 -7.66
C SER A 68 -8.30 23.18 -8.36
N ASP A 69 -7.13 22.65 -7.98
CA ASP A 69 -5.83 23.02 -8.56
C ASP A 69 -5.41 22.04 -9.67
N ILE A 70 -5.96 22.27 -10.86
CA ILE A 70 -5.75 21.42 -12.05
C ILE A 70 -4.26 21.35 -12.43
N SER A 71 -3.51 22.45 -12.27
CA SER A 71 -2.09 22.53 -12.61
C SER A 71 -1.23 21.63 -11.72
N ALA A 72 -1.55 21.56 -10.42
CA ALA A 72 -0.88 20.66 -9.49
C ALA A 72 -1.14 19.18 -9.82
N TRP A 73 -2.37 18.85 -10.23
CA TRP A 73 -2.74 17.50 -10.67
C TRP A 73 -2.07 17.08 -11.98
N GLU A 74 -1.96 17.98 -12.96
CA GLU A 74 -1.24 17.73 -14.21
C GLU A 74 0.25 17.45 -13.95
N THR A 75 0.87 18.17 -13.01
CA THR A 75 2.27 17.96 -12.62
C THR A 75 2.47 16.57 -12.00
N ILE A 76 1.56 16.12 -11.14
CA ILE A 76 1.58 14.79 -10.51
C ILE A 76 1.40 13.69 -11.57
N LEU A 77 0.48 13.87 -12.51
CA LEU A 77 0.22 12.90 -13.58
C LEU A 77 1.39 12.81 -14.59
N ALA A 78 2.08 13.93 -14.81
CA ALA A 78 3.25 14.02 -15.69
C ALA A 78 4.48 13.28 -15.11
N CYS A 79 4.54 13.08 -13.78
CA CYS A 79 5.59 12.27 -13.16
C CYS A 79 5.52 10.82 -13.64
N LYS A 80 6.48 10.43 -14.49
CA LYS A 80 6.69 9.06 -14.94
C LYS A 80 8.01 8.55 -14.36
N PHE A 81 7.91 7.48 -13.57
CA PHE A 81 9.08 6.80 -12.99
C PHE A 81 9.55 5.61 -13.84
N ASP A 82 9.09 5.51 -15.09
CA ASP A 82 9.39 4.38 -15.97
C ASP A 82 10.82 4.42 -16.54
N LYS A 83 11.58 5.50 -16.32
CA LYS A 83 12.95 5.69 -16.82
C LYS A 83 13.94 5.93 -15.70
N GLU A 84 15.12 5.35 -15.82
CA GLU A 84 16.22 5.49 -14.86
C GLU A 84 16.62 6.96 -14.65
N GLU A 85 16.63 7.76 -15.71
CA GLU A 85 16.92 9.21 -15.66
C GLU A 85 15.94 10.00 -14.79
N ALA A 86 14.70 9.52 -14.64
CA ALA A 86 13.69 10.14 -13.79
C ALA A 86 13.84 9.70 -12.32
N LEU A 87 14.34 8.49 -12.08
CA LEU A 87 14.62 7.95 -10.75
C LEU A 87 15.84 8.63 -10.12
N LEU A 88 16.89 8.88 -10.91
CA LEU A 88 18.11 9.55 -10.45
C LEU A 88 17.91 11.02 -10.04
N ARG A 89 16.77 11.62 -10.42
CA ARG A 89 16.39 12.99 -9.99
C ARG A 89 15.72 13.01 -8.62
N LEU A 90 15.37 11.85 -8.06
CA LEU A 90 14.75 11.74 -6.74
C LEU A 90 15.81 11.70 -5.64
N PRO A 91 15.47 12.16 -4.42
CA PRO A 91 16.25 11.86 -3.23
C PRO A 91 16.50 10.35 -3.08
N LEU A 92 17.66 9.99 -2.53
CA LEU A 92 18.09 8.59 -2.39
C LEU A 92 17.04 7.68 -1.71
N PRO A 93 16.36 8.09 -0.61
CA PRO A 93 15.33 7.25 0.01
C PRO A 93 14.13 6.99 -0.92
N GLU A 94 13.69 8.02 -1.64
CA GLU A 94 12.56 7.92 -2.55
C GLU A 94 12.90 7.05 -3.77
N CYS A 95 14.09 7.21 -4.33
CA CYS A 95 14.59 6.37 -5.42
C CYS A 95 14.61 4.88 -5.03
N TRP A 96 15.05 4.58 -3.80
CA TRP A 96 15.07 3.22 -3.28
C TRP A 96 13.67 2.61 -3.16
N VAL A 97 12.70 3.36 -2.61
CA VAL A 97 11.31 2.89 -2.49
C VAL A 97 10.69 2.63 -3.86
N VAL A 98 10.93 3.49 -4.86
CA VAL A 98 10.39 3.27 -6.22
C VAL A 98 11.01 2.04 -6.87
N SER A 99 12.32 1.87 -6.73
CA SER A 99 13.02 0.68 -7.24
C SER A 99 12.45 -0.60 -6.61
N LYS A 100 12.29 -0.61 -5.28
CA LYS A 100 11.67 -1.71 -4.54
C LYS A 100 10.23 -1.97 -4.97
N LEU A 101 9.44 -0.92 -5.22
CA LEU A 101 8.09 -1.05 -5.72
C LEU A 101 8.04 -1.72 -7.10
N HIS A 102 8.96 -1.39 -8.01
CA HIS A 102 9.04 -2.06 -9.32
C HIS A 102 9.35 -3.55 -9.16
N CYS A 103 10.35 -3.91 -8.34
CA CYS A 103 10.64 -5.31 -8.04
C CYS A 103 9.44 -6.03 -7.44
N LEU A 104 8.73 -5.40 -6.50
CA LEU A 104 7.52 -5.96 -5.90
C LEU A 104 6.43 -6.20 -6.95
N ILE A 105 6.20 -5.26 -7.87
CA ILE A 105 5.19 -5.40 -8.93
C ILE A 105 5.50 -6.63 -9.78
N ASP A 106 6.76 -6.82 -10.20
CA ASP A 106 7.14 -7.96 -11.04
C ASP A 106 7.01 -9.30 -10.29
N MET A 107 7.39 -9.33 -9.02
CA MET A 107 7.23 -10.50 -8.13
C MET A 107 5.75 -10.85 -7.92
N VAL A 108 4.95 -9.85 -7.53
CA VAL A 108 3.51 -10.02 -7.28
C VAL A 108 2.79 -10.44 -8.55
N THR A 109 3.06 -9.84 -9.71
CA THR A 109 2.46 -10.26 -10.98
C THR A 109 2.78 -11.73 -11.27
N THR A 110 4.03 -12.16 -11.09
CA THR A 110 4.44 -13.56 -11.30
C THR A 110 3.74 -14.52 -10.33
N SER A 111 3.62 -14.16 -9.06
CA SER A 111 2.93 -14.96 -8.04
C SER A 111 1.42 -14.99 -8.26
N TYR A 112 0.85 -13.89 -8.76
CA TYR A 112 -0.56 -13.78 -9.10
C TYR A 112 -0.94 -14.67 -10.29
N ASP A 113 -0.12 -14.69 -11.35
CA ASP A 113 -0.32 -15.56 -12.53
C ASP A 113 -0.28 -17.05 -12.17
N LYS A 114 0.45 -17.41 -11.09
CA LYS A 114 0.53 -18.77 -10.55
C LYS A 114 -0.57 -19.08 -9.52
N TYR A 115 -1.48 -18.15 -9.25
CA TYR A 115 -2.52 -18.26 -8.22
C TYR A 115 -1.99 -18.43 -6.78
N PHE A 116 -0.76 -17.98 -6.52
CA PHE A 116 -0.15 -17.99 -5.19
C PHE A 116 -0.49 -16.72 -4.40
N PHE A 117 -1.77 -16.57 -4.05
CA PHE A 117 -2.27 -15.40 -3.31
C PHE A 117 -1.64 -15.21 -1.93
N GLY A 118 -1.23 -16.31 -1.29
CA GLY A 118 -0.55 -16.26 0.00
C GLY A 118 0.80 -15.56 -0.08
N ASP A 119 1.55 -15.80 -1.15
CA ASP A 119 2.84 -15.14 -1.39
C ASP A 119 2.64 -13.66 -1.77
N VAL A 120 1.66 -13.37 -2.63
CA VAL A 120 1.27 -11.98 -2.94
C VAL A 120 0.95 -11.17 -1.68
N GLY A 121 0.16 -11.76 -0.77
CA GLY A 121 -0.20 -11.12 0.49
C GLY A 121 1.00 -10.86 1.40
N ARG A 122 1.93 -11.83 1.51
CA ARG A 122 3.16 -11.70 2.30
C ARG A 122 4.11 -10.65 1.73
N GLU A 123 4.42 -10.72 0.44
CA GLU A 123 5.31 -9.76 -0.22
C GLU A 123 4.78 -8.32 -0.12
N THR A 124 3.47 -8.15 -0.30
CA THR A 124 2.82 -6.83 -0.16
C THR A 124 2.86 -6.33 1.28
N TYR A 125 2.65 -7.21 2.26
CA TYR A 125 2.73 -6.88 3.68
C TYR A 125 4.13 -6.44 4.07
N ASP A 126 5.15 -7.20 3.67
CA ASP A 126 6.55 -6.95 3.98
C ASP A 126 7.01 -5.62 3.39
N PHE A 127 6.69 -5.35 2.12
CA PHE A 127 6.98 -4.06 1.50
C PHE A 127 6.25 -2.90 2.17
N PHE A 128 4.96 -3.06 2.49
CA PHE A 128 4.18 -1.98 3.11
C PHE A 128 4.74 -1.63 4.49
N TRP A 129 5.08 -2.64 5.28
CA TRP A 129 5.51 -2.44 6.66
C TRP A 129 6.98 -2.01 6.76
N GLY A 130 7.87 -2.64 5.98
CA GLY A 130 9.32 -2.40 6.06
C GLY A 130 9.79 -1.21 5.24
N ASP A 131 9.29 -1.04 4.01
CA ASP A 131 9.86 -0.08 3.08
C ASP A 131 8.97 1.18 2.97
N PHE A 132 7.67 0.98 2.79
CA PHE A 132 6.74 2.08 2.51
C PHE A 132 6.39 2.89 3.75
N ALA A 133 6.02 2.24 4.87
CA ALA A 133 5.66 2.94 6.10
C ALA A 133 6.86 3.74 6.65
N ASP A 134 8.04 3.13 6.69
CA ASP A 134 9.25 3.80 7.19
C ASP A 134 9.62 5.01 6.33
N CYS A 135 9.59 4.88 5.00
CA CYS A 135 9.84 6.03 4.12
C CYS A 135 8.77 7.13 4.26
N LEU A 136 7.50 6.77 4.47
CA LEU A 136 6.41 7.73 4.57
C LEU A 136 6.49 8.59 5.85
N PHE A 137 7.02 8.03 6.95
CA PHE A 137 7.27 8.78 8.18
C PHE A 137 8.63 9.47 8.21
N VAL A 138 9.63 8.95 7.51
CA VAL A 138 11.00 9.52 7.47
C VAL A 138 11.13 10.64 6.42
N SER A 139 10.36 10.62 5.33
CA SER A 139 10.34 11.74 4.37
C SER A 139 9.93 13.05 5.08
N PRO A 140 10.51 14.20 4.69
CA PRO A 140 10.61 15.43 5.50
C PRO A 140 9.29 16.14 5.89
N HIS A 141 8.13 15.51 5.70
CA HIS A 141 6.88 15.98 6.30
C HIS A 141 6.87 15.87 7.83
N ALA A 142 7.67 15.00 8.44
CA ALA A 142 7.85 14.98 9.91
C ALA A 142 8.67 16.18 10.43
N GLU A 143 9.55 16.77 9.62
CA GLU A 143 10.30 17.99 9.99
C GLU A 143 9.48 19.28 9.77
N MET A 144 8.43 19.21 8.94
CA MET A 144 7.62 20.38 8.62
C MET A 144 6.75 20.85 9.81
N GLU A 145 6.38 19.97 10.74
CA GLU A 145 5.63 20.39 11.95
C GLU A 145 6.50 21.16 12.97
N LEU A 146 7.83 20.98 12.95
CA LEU A 146 8.77 21.77 13.76
C LEU A 146 9.13 23.10 13.08
N HIS A 147 9.24 23.14 11.76
CA HIS A 147 9.64 24.35 11.02
C HIS A 147 8.50 25.34 10.75
N VAL A 148 7.22 24.91 10.78
CA VAL A 148 6.07 25.84 10.59
C VAL A 148 5.90 26.81 11.78
N ARG A 149 6.60 26.62 12.91
CA ARG A 149 6.64 27.60 14.01
C ARG A 149 7.65 28.73 13.81
N GLU A 150 8.57 28.62 12.85
CA GLU A 150 9.57 29.65 12.54
C GLU A 150 9.43 30.05 11.06
N GLY A 151 8.83 31.22 10.83
CA GLY A 151 8.44 31.67 9.49
C GLY A 151 9.60 31.74 8.50
N ALA A 152 9.64 30.81 7.55
CA ALA A 152 10.36 30.94 6.28
C ALA A 152 9.63 30.12 5.21
N ARG A 153 9.13 30.80 4.17
CA ARG A 153 8.15 30.27 3.21
C ARG A 153 8.71 29.94 1.82
N GLU A 154 10.02 29.78 1.65
CA GLU A 154 10.62 29.88 0.30
C GLU A 154 11.20 28.62 -0.36
N HIS A 155 11.14 27.43 0.25
CA HIS A 155 11.52 26.19 -0.44
C HIS A 155 10.59 25.01 -0.14
N ALA A 156 9.30 25.16 -0.45
CA ALA A 156 8.34 24.05 -0.44
C ALA A 156 8.33 23.34 -1.81
N MET A 157 9.27 22.42 -2.03
CA MET A 157 9.37 21.60 -3.26
C MET A 157 9.89 20.21 -2.85
N ARG A 158 9.20 19.05 -2.93
CA ARG A 158 7.89 18.65 -3.50
C ARG A 158 7.27 17.52 -2.63
N PRO A 159 6.03 17.65 -2.13
CA PRO A 159 5.23 16.54 -1.57
C PRO A 159 4.81 15.48 -2.61
N HIS A 160 5.20 15.69 -3.86
CA HIS A 160 4.59 15.04 -5.01
C HIS A 160 5.20 13.68 -5.32
N SER A 161 6.46 13.42 -4.98
CA SER A 161 7.14 12.16 -5.32
C SER A 161 6.51 10.95 -4.64
N CYS A 162 6.42 10.92 -3.30
CA CYS A 162 5.75 9.84 -2.56
C CYS A 162 4.28 9.65 -2.97
N THR A 163 3.59 10.75 -3.25
CA THR A 163 2.18 10.75 -3.66
C THR A 163 1.99 10.20 -5.08
N CYS A 164 2.91 10.50 -6.01
CA CYS A 164 2.91 9.97 -7.37
C CYS A 164 3.16 8.45 -7.39
N ILE A 165 3.96 7.94 -6.46
CA ILE A 165 4.30 6.51 -6.34
C ILE A 165 3.05 5.69 -5.98
N VAL A 166 2.27 6.16 -4.98
CA VAL A 166 1.04 5.50 -4.52
C VAL A 166 -0.05 5.50 -5.60
N LEU A 167 -0.25 6.62 -6.30
CA LEU A 167 -1.30 6.76 -7.32
C LEU A 167 -1.05 5.89 -8.56
N LYS A 168 0.20 5.55 -8.88
CA LYS A 168 0.54 4.77 -10.08
C LYS A 168 0.62 3.27 -9.83
N GLY A 169 1.03 2.84 -8.64
CA GLY A 169 0.97 1.43 -8.24
C GLY A 169 -0.43 0.83 -8.39
N SER A 170 -1.47 1.62 -8.09
CA SER A 170 -2.88 1.22 -8.27
C SER A 170 -3.35 1.15 -9.74
N ARG A 171 -2.68 1.84 -10.68
CA ARG A 171 -3.09 1.86 -12.11
C ARG A 171 -2.45 0.73 -12.94
N ARG A 172 -1.24 0.28 -12.61
CA ARG A 172 -0.59 -0.85 -13.33
C ARG A 172 -1.34 -2.18 -13.13
N THR A 173 -1.90 -2.41 -11.94
CA THR A 173 -2.73 -3.61 -11.65
C THR A 173 -4.06 -3.63 -12.42
N LYS A 174 -4.66 -2.46 -12.70
CA LYS A 174 -5.85 -2.36 -13.57
C LYS A 174 -5.53 -2.53 -15.06
N ALA A 175 -4.36 -2.11 -15.51
CA ALA A 175 -3.97 -2.23 -16.93
C ALA A 175 -3.70 -3.68 -17.35
N GLN A 176 -3.27 -4.56 -16.43
CA GLN A 176 -3.04 -5.98 -16.72
C GLN A 176 -4.30 -6.86 -16.61
N THR A 177 -5.41 -6.35 -16.04
CA THR A 177 -6.65 -7.11 -15.81
C THR A 177 -7.73 -6.88 -16.87
N SER A 178 -7.40 -6.24 -18.00
CA SER A 178 -8.30 -6.07 -19.14
C SER A 178 -7.84 -6.89 -20.35
N PRO A 179 -8.15 -8.20 -20.44
CA PRO A 179 -8.05 -8.91 -21.71
C PRO A 179 -9.30 -8.59 -22.56
N GLY A 180 -9.08 -7.89 -23.67
CA GLY A 180 -9.95 -7.88 -24.86
C GLY A 180 -11.45 -7.59 -24.68
N ALA A 181 -11.86 -6.39 -25.08
CA ALA A 181 -13.15 -6.17 -25.74
C ALA A 181 -12.88 -5.54 -27.10
#